data_AF-A0A918E545-F1
#
_entry.id   AF-A0A918E545-F1
#
_cell.length_a   1.000
_cell.length_b   1.000
_cell.length_c   1.000
_cell.angle_alpha   90.00
_cell.angle_beta   90.00
_cell.angle_gamma   90.00
#
_symmetry.space_group_name_H-M   'P 1'
#
loop_
_entity.id
_entity.type
_entity.pdbx_description
1 polymer ?
#
loop_
_entity_poly.entity_id
_entity_poly.type
_entity_poly.pdbx_seq_one_letter_code
_entity_poly.pdbx_strand_id
1 'polypeptide(L)' 'MHDEVAAYVLGVLDDDEHEAFERHLDGCERCQAELMELAGVPERLDELKQDPSASEDDPPMSMSR' A
#
# COMPACT_ATOMS: atom_id res chain seq x y z
N MET A 1 9.11 7.90 8.52
CA MET A 1 9.99 7.02 7.72
C MET A 1 9.29 6.79 6.37
N HIS A 2 10.01 6.57 5.28
CA HIS A 2 9.38 6.56 3.94
C HIS A 2 8.38 5.41 3.74
N ASP A 3 8.54 4.35 4.53
CA ASP A 3 7.65 3.19 4.58
C ASP A 3 6.18 3.56 4.88
N GLU A 4 5.92 4.75 5.44
CA GLU A 4 4.58 5.24 5.76
C GLU A 4 3.79 5.71 4.52
N VAL A 5 4.45 6.06 3.41
CA VAL A 5 3.76 6.49 2.16
C VAL A 5 2.94 5.34 1.58
N ALA A 6 3.50 4.14 1.54
CA ALA A 6 2.79 2.97 1.06
C ALA A 6 1.62 2.59 1.98
N ALA A 7 1.81 2.68 3.30
CA ALA A 7 0.75 2.43 4.27
C ALA A 7 -0.40 3.45 4.14
N TYR A 8 -0.08 4.73 3.90
CA TYR A 8 -1.05 5.78 3.60
C TYR A 8 -1.84 5.48 2.33
N VAL A 9 -1.15 5.18 1.22
CA VAL A 9 -1.77 4.86 -0.09
C VAL A 9 -2.66 3.63 -0.02
N LEU A 10 -2.28 2.63 0.77
CA LEU A 10 -3.06 1.40 0.95
C LEU A 10 -4.16 1.53 2.02
N GLY A 11 -4.27 2.67 2.71
CA GLY A 11 -5.28 2.92 3.74
C GLY A 11 -5.11 2.04 4.99
N VAL A 12 -3.86 1.72 5.36
CA VAL A 12 -3.53 0.81 6.47
C VAL A 12 -3.26 1.56 7.78
N LEU A 13 -2.97 2.86 7.71
CA LEU A 13 -2.76 3.72 8.87
C LEU A 13 -4.05 3.87 9.69
N ASP A 14 -3.90 3.96 11.01
CA ASP A 14 -5.00 4.41 11.87
C ASP A 14 -5.24 5.93 11.75
N ASP A 15 -6.29 6.43 12.39
CA ASP A 15 -6.71 7.84 12.27
C ASP A 15 -5.63 8.81 12.78
N ASP A 16 -4.95 8.48 13.89
CA ASP A 16 -3.92 9.34 14.49
C ASP A 16 -2.65 9.36 13.60
N GLU A 17 -2.28 8.20 13.06
CA GLU A 17 -1.18 8.04 12.12
C GLU A 17 -1.45 8.76 10.79
N HIS A 18 -2.69 8.72 10.30
CA HIS A 18 -3.12 9.39 9.09
C HIS A 18 -2.96 10.92 9.21
N GLU A 19 -3.49 11.52 10.27
CA GLU A 19 -3.37 12.96 10.52
C GLU A 19 -1.91 13.40 10.72
N ALA A 20 -1.10 12.54 11.38
CA ALA A 20 0.31 12.81 11.56
C ALA A 20 1.08 12.78 10.24
N PHE A 21 0.75 11.85 9.36
CA PHE A 21 1.37 11.71 8.06
C PHE A 21 0.95 12.85 7.11
N GLU A 22 -0.31 13.29 7.11
CA GLU A 22 -0.75 14.44 6.29
C GLU A 22 0.00 15.73 6.64
N ARG A 23 0.18 16.03 7.93
CA ARG A 23 1.01 17.16 8.36
C ARG A 23 2.46 17.06 7.89
N HIS A 24 3.01 15.85 7.79
CA HIS A 24 4.35 15.65 7.25
C HIS A 24 4.38 15.85 5.74
N LEU A 25 3.37 15.33 5.04
CA LEU A 25 3.23 15.37 3.59
C LEU A 25 3.21 16.81 3.07
N ASP A 26 2.52 17.72 3.76
CA ASP A 26 2.46 19.14 3.41
C ASP A 26 3.85 19.82 3.26
N GLY A 27 4.85 19.33 3.99
CA GLY A 27 6.18 19.93 4.05
C GLY A 27 7.31 19.11 3.40
N CYS A 28 7.02 17.91 2.91
CA CYS A 28 8.05 16.95 2.49
C CYS A 28 7.94 16.60 1.00
N GLU A 29 8.71 17.30 0.16
CA GLU A 29 8.74 17.07 -1.31
C GLU A 29 9.07 15.61 -1.67
N ARG A 30 9.90 14.94 -0.86
CA ARG A 30 10.28 13.55 -1.10
C ARG A 30 9.10 12.59 -0.92
N CYS A 31 8.29 12.78 0.12
CA CYS A 31 7.08 11.98 0.34
C CYS A 31 5.99 12.32 -0.68
N GLN A 32 5.90 13.57 -1.13
CA GLN A 32 5.00 13.96 -2.23
C GLN A 32 5.40 13.28 -3.55
N ALA A 33 6.69 13.24 -3.86
CA ALA A 33 7.20 12.56 -5.05
C ALA A 33 6.89 11.05 -5.02
N GLU A 34 7.15 10.40 -3.89
CA GLU A 34 6.86 8.97 -3.72
C GLU A 34 5.35 8.67 -3.74
N LEU A 35 4.51 9.56 -3.20
CA LEU A 35 3.05 9.45 -3.30
C LEU A 35 2.59 9.48 -4.77
N MET A 36 3.19 10.33 -5.60
CA MET A 36 2.90 10.36 -7.04
C MET A 36 3.34 9.07 -7.75
N GLU A 37 4.48 8.49 -7.35
CA GLU A 37 4.95 7.21 -7.90
C GLU A 37 4.00 6.06 -7.55
N LEU A 38 3.39 6.10 -6.36
CA LEU A 38 2.51 5.04 -5.84
C LEU A 38 1.02 5.23 -6.16
N ALA A 39 0.61 6.40 -6.68
CA ALA A 39 -0.81 6.74 -6.89
C ALA A 39 -1.61 5.71 -7.72
N GLY A 40 -0.97 5.03 -8.67
CA GLY A 40 -1.63 4.01 -9.50
C GLY A 40 -1.62 2.60 -8.91
N VAL A 41 -0.89 2.34 -7.82
CA VAL A 41 -0.73 0.98 -7.25
C VAL A 41 -2.05 0.41 -6.72
N PRO A 42 -2.88 1.14 -5.95
CA PRO A 42 -4.13 0.61 -5.41
C PRO A 42 -5.07 0.07 -6.49
N GLU A 43 -5.22 0.80 -7.60
CA GLU A 43 -6.09 0.40 -8.72
C GLU A 43 -5.64 -0.93 -9.32
N ARG A 44 -4.33 -1.13 -9.53
CA ARG A 44 -3.79 -2.39 -10.05
C ARG A 44 -3.95 -3.55 -9.08
N LEU A 45 -3.86 -3.28 -7.78
CA LEU A 45 -4.12 -4.30 -6.76
C LEU A 45 -5.60 -4.68 -6.76
N ASP A 46 -6.51 -3.72 -6.97
CA ASP A 46 -7.94 -4.01 -7.09
C ASP A 46 -8.28 -4.80 -8.36
N GLU A 47 -7.63 -4.52 -9.49
CA GLU A 47 -7.72 -5.34 -10.71
C GLU A 47 -7.36 -6.81 -10.43
N LEU A 48 -6.27 -7.05 -9.70
CA LEU A 48 -5.83 -8.41 -9.34
C LEU A 48 -6.79 -9.11 -8.38
N LYS A 49 -7.35 -8.39 -7.40
CA LYS A 49 -8.37 -8.94 -6.49
C LYS A 49 -9.65 -9.36 -7.23
N GLN A 50 -9.95 -8.67 -8.32
CA GLN A 50 -11.13 -8.92 -9.15
C GLN A 50 -10.90 -9.96 -10.23
N ASP A 51 -9.66 -10.38 -10.48
CA ASP A 51 -9.35 -11.43 -11.45
C ASP A 51 -9.76 -12.80 -10.90
N PRO A 52 -10.82 -13.44 -11.44
CA PRO A 52 -11.26 -14.75 -10.98
C PRO A 52 -10.25 -15.86 -11.28
N SER A 53 -9.27 -15.63 -12.17
CA SER A 53 -8.18 -16.55 -12.49
C SER A 53 -7.01 -16.46 -11.51
N ALA A 54 -6.93 -15.40 -10.70
CA ALA A 54 -5.90 -15.27 -9.64
C ALA A 54 -6.21 -16.18 -8.43
N SER A 55 -7.40 -16.78 -8.40
CA SER A 55 -7.83 -17.74 -7.38
C SER A 55 -7.72 -19.18 -7.86
N GLU A 56 -6.54 -19.60 -8.32
CA GLU A 56 -6.25 -21.03 -8.56
C GLU A 56 -4.87 -21.39 -7.98
N ASP A 57 -4.88 -22.20 -6.92
CA ASP A 57 -3.76 -22.90 -6.26
C ASP A 57 -2.69 -22.08 -5.49
N ASP A 58 -2.97 -21.76 -4.22
CA ASP A 58 -1.90 -21.76 -3.19
C ASP A 58 -1.79 -23.20 -2.64
N PRO A 59 -0.84 -24.03 -3.11
CA PRO A 59 -0.60 -25.32 -2.47
C PRO A 59 -0.21 -25.05 -1.02
N PRO A 60 -0.73 -25.80 -0.03
CA PRO A 60 -0.41 -25.56 1.37
C PRO A 60 1.10 -25.58 1.51
N MET A 61 1.68 -24.43 1.87
CA MET A 61 3.10 -24.26 2.16
C MET A 61 3.52 -25.37 3.13
N SER A 62 4.06 -26.46 2.58
CA SER A 62 4.52 -27.59 3.36
C SER A 62 5.83 -27.18 4.00
N MET A 63 5.72 -26.70 5.24
CA MET A 63 6.86 -26.45 6.10
C MET A 63 7.53 -27.80 6.42
N SER A 64 8.52 -28.16 5.60
CA SER A 64 9.46 -29.24 5.94
C SER A 64 10.31 -28.76 7.12
N ARG A 65 10.12 -29.45 8.25
CA ARG A 65 10.86 -29.28 9.52
C ARG A 65 12.36 -29.49 9.35
#